data_AF-A0A6N3K0N0-F1
#
_entry.id   AF-A0A6N3K0N0-F1
#
_cell.length_a   1.000
_cell.length_b   1.000
_cell.length_c   1.000
_cell.angle_alpha   90.00
_cell.angle_beta   90.00
_cell.angle_gamma   90.00
#
_symmetry.space_group_name_H-M   'P 1'
#
loop_
_entity.id
_entity.type
_entity.pdbx_description
1 polymer ?
#
loop_
_entity_poly.entity_id
_entity_poly.type
_entity_poly.pdbx_seq_one_letter_code
_entity_poly.pdbx_strand_id
1 'polypeptide(L)'
;MSSLGFWPPAASEGGAAGSVLCAAGDGGGAVARTWLSIRVELVSGRGEDFWPRPGRIFAAARTHTFEQFGAAIDDAFGRWDLAHLRLFTLADETPVCSFQVREEAPDGAVDSDKTKLSRLTPGEQLAYVFDMGDDWAHLCTVDEQRIDPLEQLGFVPTEPTPYWGWGNLPDQYGRRWDGDDDESPMPKPPKNPLRDLPPILPWWGPRRRG
;
A
#
# COMPACT_ATOMS: atom_id res chain seq x y z
N MET A 1 -41.34 21.66 31.57
CA MET A 1 -41.04 21.55 33.01
C MET A 1 -39.75 20.75 33.10
N SER A 2 -38.58 21.40 32.93
CA SER A 2 -37.73 21.96 34.01
C SER A 2 -37.31 20.86 34.98
N SER A 3 -36.04 20.45 35.09
CA SER A 3 -34.84 21.19 35.54
C SER A 3 -33.60 20.37 35.12
N LEU A 4 -32.61 20.92 34.39
CA LEU A 4 -31.44 21.69 34.86
C LEU A 4 -30.58 21.00 35.94
N GLY A 5 -29.34 20.71 35.55
CA GLY A 5 -28.16 20.53 36.41
C GLY A 5 -26.89 20.75 35.56
N PHE A 6 -26.08 21.74 35.93
CA PHE A 6 -25.09 22.45 35.11
C PHE A 6 -23.72 22.47 35.83
N TRP A 7 -22.70 21.86 35.19
CA TRP A 7 -21.28 22.28 35.05
C TRP A 7 -20.18 21.96 36.14
N PRO A 8 -18.83 22.16 35.89
CA PRO A 8 -17.71 21.18 35.99
C PRO A 8 -16.57 21.67 36.95
N PRO A 9 -15.24 21.55 36.63
CA PRO A 9 -14.35 20.40 36.41
C PRO A 9 -13.35 20.25 37.59
N ALA A 10 -12.41 19.31 37.52
CA ALA A 10 -11.18 19.40 38.31
C ALA A 10 -9.97 19.33 37.38
N ALA A 11 -9.22 20.43 37.34
CA ALA A 11 -7.86 20.49 36.85
C ALA A 11 -6.92 19.86 37.89
N SER A 12 -5.85 19.22 37.42
CA SER A 12 -4.62 19.08 38.20
C SER A 12 -3.43 19.37 37.29
N GLU A 13 -2.80 20.51 37.53
CA GLU A 13 -1.46 20.85 37.06
C GLU A 13 -0.40 20.10 37.88
N GLY A 14 0.78 19.94 37.29
CA GLY A 14 2.05 19.91 38.03
C GLY A 14 2.86 18.63 37.90
N GLY A 15 3.85 18.64 37.00
CA GLY A 15 4.85 17.58 36.91
C GLY A 15 5.88 17.81 35.80
N ALA A 16 6.61 18.92 35.87
CA ALA A 16 7.78 19.16 35.02
C ALA A 16 8.92 18.21 35.41
N ALA A 17 9.48 17.50 34.42
CA ALA A 17 10.81 16.92 34.53
C ALA A 17 11.46 16.78 33.15
N GLY A 18 12.55 17.52 32.94
CA GLY A 18 13.72 17.05 32.19
C GLY A 18 13.65 17.11 30.67
N SER A 19 13.75 18.32 30.13
CA SER A 19 14.28 18.53 28.77
C SER A 19 15.71 17.97 28.69
N VAL A 20 15.92 16.94 27.86
CA VAL A 20 17.23 16.62 27.29
C VAL A 20 17.19 17.06 25.84
N LEU A 21 17.57 18.33 25.62
CA LEU A 21 17.89 18.87 24.31
C LEU A 21 19.15 18.17 23.81
N CYS A 22 18.99 17.14 22.98
CA CYS A 22 20.00 16.82 21.99
C CYS A 22 19.89 17.88 20.90
N ALA A 23 20.80 18.86 20.92
CA ALA A 23 20.98 19.79 19.82
C ALA A 23 21.42 19.01 18.57
N ALA A 24 20.47 18.70 17.70
CA ALA A 24 20.74 18.36 16.31
C ALA A 24 20.67 19.65 15.50
N GLY A 25 21.73 19.91 14.73
CA GLY A 25 21.93 21.15 14.00
C GLY A 25 20.75 21.51 13.10
N ASP A 26 20.44 22.80 13.14
CA ASP A 26 19.55 23.51 12.23
C ASP A 26 20.12 23.41 10.81
N GLY A 27 19.52 22.54 9.99
CA GLY A 27 20.00 22.21 8.65
C GLY A 27 19.24 21.08 7.94
N GLY A 28 18.05 20.69 8.44
CA GLY A 28 17.17 19.76 7.76
C GLY A 28 16.50 20.46 6.58
N GLY A 29 17.17 20.49 5.43
CA GLY A 29 16.62 21.06 4.21
C GLY A 29 15.27 20.41 3.91
N ALA A 30 14.20 21.20 3.95
CA ALA A 30 12.90 20.81 3.43
C ALA A 30 13.12 20.22 2.03
N VAL A 31 12.77 18.96 1.83
CA VAL A 31 12.82 18.39 0.49
C VAL A 31 11.58 18.96 -0.19
N ALA A 32 11.78 19.89 -1.12
CA ALA A 32 10.68 20.61 -1.76
C ALA A 32 9.53 19.64 -2.14
N ARG A 33 8.27 20.05 -1.89
CA ARG A 33 7.04 19.29 -2.17
C ARG A 33 6.94 18.90 -3.64
N THR A 34 7.65 17.85 -4.03
CA THR A 34 7.91 17.46 -5.42
C THR A 34 7.49 16.03 -5.68
N TRP A 35 7.26 15.25 -4.61
CA TRP A 35 6.86 13.86 -4.71
C TRP A 35 5.37 13.74 -4.99
N LEU A 36 5.02 12.72 -5.75
CA LEU A 36 3.65 12.34 -6.04
C LEU A 36 3.06 11.63 -4.81
N SER A 37 1.83 11.98 -4.49
CA SER A 37 0.94 11.14 -3.68
C SER A 37 0.00 10.43 -4.65
N ILE A 38 -0.02 9.10 -4.65
CA ILE A 38 -0.82 8.32 -5.62
C ILE A 38 -1.69 7.34 -4.86
N ARG A 39 -3.01 7.51 -4.96
CA ARG A 39 -4.01 6.56 -4.48
C ARG A 39 -4.09 5.41 -5.48
N VAL A 40 -3.99 4.18 -5.01
CA VAL A 40 -4.14 2.96 -5.80
C VAL A 40 -5.24 2.12 -5.18
N GLU A 41 -6.25 1.78 -5.96
CA GLU A 41 -7.42 1.01 -5.52
C GLU A 41 -7.55 -0.25 -6.36
N LEU A 42 -7.65 -1.41 -5.72
CA LEU A 42 -7.90 -2.68 -6.38
C LEU A 42 -9.35 -2.71 -6.87
N VAL A 43 -9.51 -2.81 -8.19
CA VAL A 43 -10.81 -2.72 -8.87
C VAL A 43 -11.40 -4.11 -9.08
N SER A 44 -10.62 -5.01 -9.64
CA SER A 44 -11.04 -6.38 -10.00
C SER A 44 -9.85 -7.32 -10.02
N GLY A 45 -10.13 -8.61 -10.10
CA GLY A 45 -9.14 -9.67 -10.30
C GLY A 45 -9.75 -11.05 -10.08
N ARG A 46 -9.27 -12.05 -10.82
CA ARG A 46 -9.77 -13.43 -10.82
C ARG A 46 -11.28 -13.53 -11.13
N GLY A 47 -11.78 -12.65 -11.99
CA GLY A 47 -13.20 -12.59 -12.34
C GLY A 47 -14.10 -12.01 -11.25
N GLU A 48 -13.54 -11.42 -10.18
CA GLU A 48 -14.28 -10.72 -9.13
C GLU A 48 -14.13 -9.21 -9.25
N ASP A 49 -15.22 -8.48 -8.95
CA ASP A 49 -15.23 -7.02 -8.78
C ASP A 49 -15.26 -6.65 -7.30
N PHE A 50 -14.34 -5.79 -6.86
CA PHE A 50 -14.21 -5.45 -5.44
C PHE A 50 -14.99 -4.19 -5.05
N TRP A 51 -15.84 -4.31 -4.03
CA TRP A 51 -16.48 -3.19 -3.36
C TRP A 51 -16.73 -3.47 -1.86
N PRO A 52 -16.34 -2.58 -0.94
CA PRO A 52 -15.50 -1.40 -1.15
C PRO A 52 -14.09 -1.81 -1.60
N ARG A 53 -13.47 -1.00 -2.47
CA ARG A 53 -12.15 -1.30 -3.05
C ARG A 53 -11.05 -1.24 -1.99
N PRO A 54 -10.25 -2.31 -1.79
CA PRO A 54 -9.01 -2.23 -1.03
C PRO A 54 -8.06 -1.23 -1.68
N GLY A 55 -7.30 -0.48 -0.90
CA GLY A 55 -6.44 0.54 -1.48
C GLY A 55 -5.26 0.96 -0.62
N ARG A 56 -4.32 1.63 -1.27
CA ARG A 56 -3.06 2.13 -0.72
C ARG A 56 -2.83 3.55 -1.20
N ILE A 57 -2.11 4.35 -0.42
CA ILE A 57 -1.59 5.64 -0.88
C ILE A 57 -0.07 5.56 -0.87
N PHE A 58 0.53 5.83 -2.02
CA PHE A 58 1.97 5.79 -2.24
C PHE A 58 2.58 7.17 -2.26
N ALA A 59 3.77 7.28 -1.67
CA ALA A 59 4.70 8.35 -1.94
C ALA A 59 5.68 7.88 -3.02
N ALA A 60 5.78 8.63 -4.11
CA ALA A 60 6.68 8.31 -5.21
C ALA A 60 7.42 9.54 -5.72
N ALA A 61 8.74 9.43 -5.90
CA ALA A 61 9.53 10.46 -6.54
C ALA A 61 9.19 10.51 -8.03
N ARG A 62 9.24 11.71 -8.62
CA ARG A 62 9.08 11.88 -10.07
C ARG A 62 10.19 11.19 -10.88
N THR A 63 11.31 10.87 -10.25
CA THR A 63 12.46 10.16 -10.86
C THR A 63 12.35 8.65 -10.79
N HIS A 64 11.37 8.10 -10.05
CA HIS A 64 11.06 6.67 -10.09
C HIS A 64 10.51 6.27 -11.46
N THR A 65 10.69 5.02 -11.83
CA THR A 65 10.15 4.44 -13.08
C THR A 65 8.75 3.88 -12.87
N PHE A 66 8.04 3.61 -13.96
CA PHE A 66 6.79 2.85 -13.89
C PHE A 66 7.03 1.41 -13.41
N GLU A 67 8.17 0.80 -13.74
CA GLU A 67 8.50 -0.55 -13.23
C GLU A 67 8.66 -0.57 -11.71
N GLN A 68 9.40 0.40 -11.15
CA GLN A 68 9.54 0.56 -9.71
C GLN A 68 8.18 0.76 -9.03
N PHE A 69 7.29 1.51 -9.67
CA PHE A 69 5.95 1.72 -9.14
C PHE A 69 5.07 0.47 -9.21
N GLY A 70 5.11 -0.26 -10.33
CA GLY A 70 4.40 -1.54 -10.48
C GLY A 70 4.84 -2.57 -9.45
N ALA A 71 6.15 -2.75 -9.27
CA ALA A 71 6.69 -3.64 -8.24
C ALA A 71 6.24 -3.25 -6.82
N ALA A 72 6.21 -1.95 -6.52
CA ALA A 72 5.72 -1.47 -5.23
C ALA A 72 4.21 -1.70 -5.03
N ILE A 73 3.41 -1.63 -6.11
CA ILE A 73 2.00 -2.00 -6.08
C ILE A 73 1.85 -3.49 -5.79
N ASP A 74 2.56 -4.34 -6.53
CA ASP A 74 2.54 -5.80 -6.35
C ASP A 74 2.82 -6.20 -4.89
N ASP A 75 3.91 -5.69 -4.33
CA ASP A 75 4.29 -5.94 -2.93
C ASP A 75 3.20 -5.46 -1.96
N ALA A 76 2.68 -4.25 -2.16
CA ALA A 76 1.68 -3.65 -1.27
C ALA A 76 0.29 -4.31 -1.35
N PHE A 77 0.00 -5.01 -2.45
CA PHE A 77 -1.23 -5.77 -2.70
C PHE A 77 -1.04 -7.28 -2.54
N GLY A 78 0.13 -7.73 -2.08
CA GLY A 78 0.39 -9.14 -1.79
C GLY A 78 0.42 -10.00 -3.05
N ARG A 79 1.15 -9.56 -4.07
CA ARG A 79 1.53 -10.35 -5.24
C ARG A 79 2.97 -10.80 -5.04
N TRP A 80 3.24 -12.08 -5.22
CA TRP A 80 4.55 -12.68 -4.96
C TRP A 80 5.06 -13.55 -6.11
N ASP A 81 4.17 -14.06 -6.96
CA ASP A 81 4.58 -14.75 -8.18
C ASP A 81 4.79 -13.71 -9.28
N LEU A 82 5.95 -13.07 -9.29
CA LEU A 82 6.21 -11.86 -10.07
C LEU A 82 6.56 -12.14 -11.54
N ALA A 83 6.57 -13.40 -11.98
CA ALA A 83 6.87 -13.80 -13.36
C ALA A 83 5.68 -13.59 -14.30
N HIS A 84 4.98 -12.47 -14.14
CA HIS A 84 3.78 -12.06 -14.87
C HIS A 84 3.95 -10.67 -15.47
N LEU A 85 3.19 -10.38 -16.52
CA LEU A 85 3.22 -9.08 -17.17
C LEU A 85 2.61 -7.99 -16.28
N ARG A 86 3.21 -6.80 -16.39
CA ARG A 86 2.74 -5.54 -15.81
C ARG A 86 2.41 -4.56 -16.93
N LEU A 87 1.21 -4.00 -16.89
CA LEU A 87 0.77 -3.01 -17.87
C LEU A 87 0.14 -1.82 -17.15
N PHE A 88 0.66 -0.62 -17.42
CA PHE A 88 -0.08 0.61 -17.16
C PHE A 88 -0.72 1.12 -18.44
N THR A 89 -1.91 1.70 -18.31
CA THR A 89 -2.57 2.47 -19.38
C THR A 89 -2.78 3.88 -18.87
N LEU A 90 -2.07 4.84 -19.49
CA LEU A 90 -2.14 6.25 -19.10
C LEU A 90 -3.44 6.90 -19.57
N ALA A 91 -3.72 8.13 -19.10
CA ALA A 91 -4.90 8.88 -19.49
C ALA A 91 -4.97 9.21 -20.99
N ASP A 92 -3.82 9.28 -21.65
CA ASP A 92 -3.69 9.44 -23.10
C ASP A 92 -3.69 8.11 -23.88
N GLU A 93 -4.12 7.03 -23.22
CA GLU A 93 -4.17 5.65 -23.73
C GLU A 93 -2.79 5.04 -24.04
N THR A 94 -1.67 5.72 -23.72
CA THR A 94 -0.33 5.16 -23.91
C THR A 94 -0.15 3.92 -23.02
N PRO A 95 0.19 2.75 -23.59
CA PRO A 95 0.57 1.58 -22.82
C PRO A 95 2.00 1.73 -22.29
N VAL A 96 2.24 1.35 -21.04
CA VAL A 96 3.57 1.30 -20.43
C VAL A 96 3.79 -0.11 -19.86
N CYS A 97 4.74 -0.85 -20.40
CA CYS A 97 5.05 -2.22 -19.99
C CYS A 97 6.56 -2.49 -20.09
N SER A 98 7.05 -3.51 -19.38
CA SER A 98 8.47 -3.88 -19.50
C SER A 98 8.71 -4.57 -20.85
N PHE A 99 9.79 -4.20 -21.54
CA PHE A 99 10.16 -4.80 -22.83
C PHE A 99 10.94 -6.12 -22.71
N GLN A 100 11.04 -6.71 -21.51
CA GLN A 100 11.68 -8.01 -21.34
C GLN A 100 10.94 -9.15 -22.06
N VAL A 101 9.67 -8.96 -22.43
CA VAL A 101 8.86 -9.89 -23.25
C VAL A 101 8.27 -9.14 -24.45
N ARG A 102 9.15 -8.70 -25.36
CA ARG A 102 8.83 -7.81 -26.49
C ARG A 102 7.75 -8.33 -27.45
N GLU A 103 7.50 -9.64 -27.49
CA GLU A 103 6.53 -10.25 -28.41
C GLU A 103 5.07 -10.07 -27.97
N GLU A 104 4.82 -9.70 -26.71
CA GLU A 104 3.48 -9.54 -26.12
C GLU A 104 3.14 -8.08 -25.78
N ALA A 105 4.05 -7.14 -26.08
CA ALA A 105 3.84 -5.73 -25.79
C ALA A 105 2.76 -5.11 -26.71
N PRO A 106 1.80 -4.33 -26.19
CA PRO A 106 0.84 -3.62 -27.01
C PRO A 106 1.51 -2.68 -28.02
N ASP A 107 0.85 -2.45 -29.16
CA ASP A 107 1.31 -1.47 -30.15
C ASP A 107 1.47 -0.09 -29.52
N GLY A 108 2.61 0.57 -29.78
CA GLY A 108 2.90 1.90 -29.24
C GLY A 108 3.29 1.91 -27.76
N ALA A 109 3.46 0.74 -27.12
CA ALA A 109 3.92 0.68 -25.74
C ALA A 109 5.27 1.38 -25.55
N VAL A 110 5.48 1.94 -24.36
CA VAL A 110 6.76 2.49 -23.91
C VAL A 110 7.32 1.69 -22.73
N ASP A 111 8.64 1.70 -22.61
CA ASP A 111 9.38 0.86 -21.65
C ASP A 111 9.10 1.29 -20.18
N SER A 112 8.54 0.41 -19.35
CA SER A 112 8.32 0.69 -17.93
C SER A 112 9.62 0.90 -17.16
N ASP A 113 10.72 0.24 -17.56
CA ASP A 113 12.03 0.34 -16.92
C ASP A 113 12.69 1.71 -17.15
N LYS A 114 12.32 2.40 -18.24
CA LYS A 114 12.92 3.69 -18.62
C LYS A 114 11.98 4.87 -18.41
N THR A 115 10.68 4.65 -18.52
CA THR A 115 9.68 5.71 -18.41
C THR A 115 9.54 6.15 -16.96
N LYS A 116 9.71 7.44 -16.70
CA LYS A 116 9.67 8.03 -15.36
C LYS A 116 8.28 8.51 -14.97
N LEU A 117 7.96 8.45 -13.67
CA LEU A 117 6.71 8.98 -13.12
C LEU A 117 6.59 10.50 -13.25
N SER A 118 7.67 11.20 -13.61
CA SER A 118 7.62 12.63 -13.97
C SER A 118 6.66 12.96 -15.11
N ARG A 119 6.26 11.96 -15.90
CA ARG A 119 5.23 12.04 -16.94
C ARG A 119 3.83 12.29 -16.35
N LEU A 120 3.57 11.81 -15.14
CA LEU A 120 2.27 11.95 -14.50
C LEU A 120 2.01 13.38 -14.03
N THR A 121 0.77 13.82 -14.25
CA THR A 121 0.25 15.13 -13.88
C THR A 121 -0.63 15.02 -12.61
N PRO A 122 -0.73 16.09 -11.79
CA PRO A 122 -1.69 16.11 -10.69
C PRO A 122 -3.12 15.88 -11.19
N GLY A 123 -3.93 15.13 -10.44
CA GLY A 123 -5.31 14.78 -10.81
C GLY A 123 -5.45 13.67 -11.86
N GLU A 124 -4.35 13.24 -12.49
CA GLU A 124 -4.37 12.22 -13.52
C GLU A 124 -4.80 10.86 -12.98
N GLN A 125 -5.59 10.14 -13.77
CA GLN A 125 -5.98 8.76 -13.51
C GLN A 125 -5.38 7.85 -14.56
N LEU A 126 -4.90 6.69 -14.12
CA LEU A 126 -4.33 5.67 -14.96
C LEU A 126 -4.70 4.28 -14.43
N ALA A 127 -4.77 3.31 -15.32
CA ALA A 127 -4.99 1.92 -14.95
C ALA A 127 -3.64 1.20 -14.78
N TYR A 128 -3.60 0.24 -13.86
CA TYR A 128 -2.51 -0.70 -13.70
C TYR A 128 -3.05 -2.12 -13.63
N VAL A 129 -2.55 -3.02 -14.45
CA VAL A 129 -2.91 -4.44 -14.46
C VAL A 129 -1.66 -5.27 -14.21
N PHE A 130 -1.76 -6.15 -13.22
CA PHE A 130 -0.78 -7.20 -12.95
C PHE A 130 -1.40 -8.55 -13.34
N ASP A 131 -0.61 -9.39 -14.03
CA ASP A 131 -1.03 -10.72 -14.51
C ASP A 131 -2.24 -10.64 -15.45
N MET A 132 -1.99 -10.62 -16.77
CA MET A 132 -3.07 -10.56 -17.77
C MET A 132 -3.90 -11.85 -17.85
N GLY A 133 -3.55 -12.90 -17.12
CA GLY A 133 -4.38 -14.09 -16.97
C GLY A 133 -5.43 -13.91 -15.87
N ASP A 134 -5.01 -13.39 -14.71
CA ASP A 134 -5.90 -13.15 -13.55
C ASP A 134 -6.47 -11.72 -13.49
N ASP A 135 -6.02 -10.80 -14.36
CA ASP A 135 -6.51 -9.42 -14.51
C ASP A 135 -6.62 -8.64 -13.19
N TRP A 136 -5.56 -8.62 -12.38
CA TRP A 136 -5.50 -7.82 -11.16
C TRP A 136 -5.42 -6.32 -11.51
N ALA A 137 -6.58 -5.71 -11.73
CA ALA A 137 -6.72 -4.35 -12.20
C ALA A 137 -6.85 -3.35 -11.05
N HIS A 138 -6.12 -2.25 -11.17
CA HIS A 138 -6.07 -1.18 -10.21
C HIS A 138 -6.35 0.16 -10.88
N LEU A 139 -7.10 1.02 -10.18
CA LEU A 139 -7.21 2.43 -10.52
C LEU A 139 -6.16 3.19 -9.73
N CYS A 140 -5.28 3.89 -10.42
CA CYS A 140 -4.33 4.83 -9.83
C CYS A 140 -4.85 6.25 -10.04
N THR A 141 -4.89 7.06 -8.99
CA THR A 141 -5.24 8.48 -9.02
C THR A 141 -4.11 9.29 -8.40
N VAL A 142 -3.50 10.17 -9.19
CA VAL A 142 -2.46 11.08 -8.70
C VAL A 142 -3.14 12.23 -7.98
N ASP A 143 -2.75 12.48 -6.73
CA ASP A 143 -3.28 13.60 -5.95
C ASP A 143 -2.91 14.94 -6.61
N GLU A 144 -3.79 15.92 -6.45
CA GLU A 144 -3.57 17.31 -6.84
C GLU A 144 -2.37 17.89 -6.10
N GLN A 145 -2.19 17.49 -4.83
CA GLN A 145 -1.12 17.99 -3.99
C GLN A 145 0.12 17.10 -4.05
N ARG A 146 1.29 17.76 -4.14
CA ARG A 146 2.59 17.12 -3.97
C ARG A 146 2.96 17.08 -2.49
N ILE A 147 3.72 16.06 -2.11
CA ILE A 147 4.17 15.85 -0.74
C ILE A 147 5.67 16.06 -0.59
N ASP A 148 6.11 16.37 0.63
CA ASP A 148 7.49 16.20 1.06
C ASP A 148 7.57 14.82 1.76
N PRO A 149 8.43 13.89 1.28
CA PRO A 149 8.55 12.57 1.91
C PRO A 149 9.06 12.63 3.35
N LEU A 150 9.89 13.62 3.73
CA LEU A 150 10.32 13.76 5.12
C LEU A 150 9.17 14.20 6.03
N GLU A 151 8.30 15.11 5.56
CA GLU A 151 7.11 15.52 6.31
C GLU A 151 6.11 14.37 6.43
N GLN A 152 5.86 13.63 5.35
CA GLN A 152 4.79 12.61 5.29
C GLN A 152 5.21 11.24 5.84
N LEU A 153 6.44 10.79 5.55
CA LEU A 153 6.93 9.44 5.92
C LEU A 153 7.97 9.49 7.06
N GLY A 154 8.60 10.64 7.32
CA GLY A 154 9.71 10.77 8.26
C GLY A 154 11.07 10.33 7.70
N PHE A 155 11.14 9.88 6.44
CA PHE A 155 12.36 9.50 5.74
C PHE A 155 12.17 9.62 4.22
N VAL A 156 13.27 9.62 3.46
CA VAL A 156 13.23 9.61 1.98
C VAL A 156 13.44 8.18 1.48
N PRO A 157 12.39 7.47 1.01
CA PRO A 157 12.56 6.12 0.50
C PRO A 157 13.31 6.10 -0.84
N THR A 158 13.98 5.00 -1.17
CA THR A 158 14.64 4.83 -2.48
C THR A 158 13.68 4.35 -3.56
N GLU A 159 12.53 3.78 -3.17
CA GLU A 159 11.49 3.21 -4.05
C GLU A 159 10.11 3.82 -3.72
N PRO A 160 9.13 3.75 -4.63
CA PRO A 160 7.75 4.10 -4.31
C PRO A 160 7.27 3.31 -3.08
N THR A 161 6.69 3.99 -2.09
CA THR A 161 6.41 3.40 -0.79
C THR A 161 4.98 3.71 -0.34
N PRO A 162 4.17 2.70 0.03
CA PRO A 162 2.86 2.95 0.61
C PRO A 162 3.01 3.51 2.03
N TYR A 163 2.27 4.58 2.35
CA TYR A 163 2.25 5.19 3.68
C TYR A 163 0.87 5.17 4.34
N TRP A 164 -0.17 4.74 3.61
CA TRP A 164 -1.52 4.54 4.13
C TRP A 164 -2.25 3.43 3.37
N GLY A 165 -3.21 2.76 3.99
CA GLY A 165 -3.94 1.67 3.35
C GLY A 165 -5.23 1.24 4.07
N TRP A 166 -6.09 0.54 3.32
CA TRP A 166 -7.37 0.01 3.80
C TRP A 166 -7.82 -1.22 3.00
N GLY A 167 -8.82 -1.93 3.52
CA GLY A 167 -9.43 -3.11 2.90
C GLY A 167 -8.62 -4.40 3.07
N ASN A 168 -9.33 -5.54 2.97
CA ASN A 168 -8.71 -6.86 2.96
C ASN A 168 -8.17 -7.15 1.57
N LEU A 169 -6.96 -7.70 1.49
CA LEU A 169 -6.37 -8.11 0.23
C LEU A 169 -6.72 -9.56 -0.07
N PRO A 170 -7.22 -9.88 -1.27
CA PRO A 170 -7.38 -11.26 -1.70
C PRO A 170 -6.01 -11.90 -1.97
N ASP A 171 -5.89 -13.18 -1.63
CA ASP A 171 -4.76 -14.04 -2.01
C ASP A 171 -4.60 -14.03 -3.54
N GLN A 172 -3.35 -13.94 -4.03
CA GLN A 172 -3.07 -13.88 -5.46
C GLN A 172 -3.70 -15.03 -6.25
N TYR A 173 -3.82 -16.22 -5.65
CA TYR A 173 -4.45 -17.38 -6.28
C TYR A 173 -5.73 -17.84 -5.57
N GLY A 174 -6.33 -16.99 -4.75
CA GLY A 174 -7.56 -17.29 -4.01
C GLY A 174 -7.40 -18.36 -2.92
N ARG A 175 -6.17 -18.73 -2.55
CA ARG A 175 -5.93 -19.78 -1.56
C ARG A 175 -6.38 -19.35 -0.17
N ARG A 176 -7.16 -20.20 0.48
CA ARG A 176 -7.75 -19.96 1.81
C ARG A 176 -6.84 -20.46 2.94
N TRP A 177 -6.03 -21.49 2.70
CA TRP A 177 -4.99 -22.01 3.59
C TRP A 177 -3.92 -22.79 2.80
N ASP A 178 -2.88 -23.28 3.47
CA ASP A 178 -1.85 -24.12 2.84
C ASP A 178 -2.37 -25.52 2.47
N GLY A 179 -2.26 -25.90 1.20
CA GLY A 179 -2.85 -27.12 0.66
C GLY A 179 -4.34 -27.01 0.35
N ASP A 180 -4.86 -25.79 0.21
CA ASP A 180 -6.20 -25.56 -0.34
C ASP A 180 -6.31 -26.11 -1.77
N ASP A 181 -7.32 -26.96 -1.99
CA ASP A 181 -7.65 -27.64 -3.24
C ASP A 181 -8.90 -27.05 -3.92
N ASP A 182 -9.39 -25.90 -3.42
CA ASP A 182 -10.62 -25.20 -3.85
C ASP A 182 -11.94 -25.95 -3.56
N GLU A 183 -11.89 -27.28 -3.44
CA GLU A 183 -13.05 -28.14 -3.21
C GLU A 183 -13.36 -28.35 -1.71
N SER A 184 -12.33 -28.51 -0.89
CA SER A 184 -12.47 -28.86 0.52
C SER A 184 -13.00 -27.68 1.34
N PRO A 185 -13.77 -27.92 2.43
CA PRO A 185 -14.18 -26.85 3.33
C PRO A 185 -12.99 -26.39 4.17
N MET A 186 -12.92 -25.07 4.43
CA MET A 186 -11.91 -24.49 5.30
C MET A 186 -11.88 -25.20 6.68
N PRO A 187 -10.69 -25.61 7.18
CA PRO A 187 -10.57 -26.22 8.49
C PRO A 187 -11.16 -25.35 9.59
N LYS A 188 -11.85 -25.98 10.54
CA LYS A 188 -12.41 -25.25 11.69
C LYS A 188 -11.28 -24.77 12.59
N PRO A 189 -11.26 -23.49 13.01
CA PRO A 189 -10.26 -23.02 13.94
C PRO A 189 -10.36 -23.78 15.27
N PRO A 190 -9.24 -24.17 15.89
CA PRO A 190 -9.27 -24.79 17.21
C PRO A 190 -9.77 -23.79 18.25
N LYS A 191 -10.29 -24.28 19.39
CA LYS A 191 -10.83 -23.42 20.47
C LYS A 191 -9.84 -22.38 21.01
N ASN A 192 -8.54 -22.63 20.87
CA ASN A 192 -7.48 -21.68 21.20
C ASN A 192 -6.40 -21.73 20.11
N PRO A 193 -6.48 -20.87 19.07
CA PRO A 193 -5.61 -20.91 17.89
C PRO A 193 -4.16 -20.50 18.14
N LEU A 194 -3.82 -20.04 19.34
CA LEU A 194 -2.44 -19.69 19.68
C LEU A 194 -1.76 -20.76 20.55
N ARG A 195 -2.47 -21.83 20.93
CA ARG A 195 -2.00 -22.79 21.94
C ARG A 195 -0.90 -23.73 21.43
N ASP A 196 -0.94 -24.04 20.14
CA ASP A 196 0.00 -24.89 19.42
C ASP A 196 1.28 -24.15 18.97
N LEU A 197 1.26 -22.81 19.00
CA LEU A 197 2.42 -21.99 18.72
C LEU A 197 3.50 -22.09 19.81
N PRO A 198 4.79 -21.95 19.46
CA PRO A 198 5.85 -21.87 20.47
C PRO A 198 5.71 -20.58 21.32
N PRO A 199 5.99 -20.60 22.63
CA PRO A 199 5.77 -19.44 23.52
C PRO A 199 6.85 -18.35 23.37
N ILE A 200 7.10 -17.90 22.13
CA ILE A 200 8.03 -16.81 21.79
C ILE A 200 7.43 -15.47 22.23
N LEU A 201 6.12 -15.29 22.02
CA LEU A 201 5.36 -14.15 22.53
C LEU A 201 4.51 -14.57 23.74
N PRO A 202 4.20 -13.65 24.68
CA PRO A 202 3.52 -13.96 25.95
C PRO A 202 2.18 -14.70 25.83
N TRP A 203 1.53 -14.64 24.67
CA TRP A 203 0.21 -15.23 24.42
C TRP A 203 0.24 -16.47 23.52
N TRP A 204 1.42 -16.87 23.06
CA TRP A 204 1.62 -18.10 22.29
C TRP A 204 1.89 -19.27 23.23
N GLY A 205 1.46 -20.46 22.82
CA GLY A 205 1.63 -21.69 23.58
C GLY A 205 0.61 -21.87 24.72
N PRO A 206 0.80 -22.91 25.55
CA PRO A 206 -0.06 -23.13 26.72
C PRO A 206 0.06 -21.97 27.72
N ARG A 207 -1.07 -21.35 28.08
CA ARG A 207 -1.10 -20.34 29.15
C ARG A 207 -0.60 -20.96 30.45
N ARG A 208 0.53 -20.46 30.95
CA ARG A 208 1.01 -20.82 32.29
C ARG A 208 0.01 -20.26 33.29
N ARG A 209 -0.62 -21.12 34.09
CA ARG A 209 -1.34 -20.67 35.29
C ARG A 209 -0.27 -20.19 36.27
N GLY A 210 -0.32 -18.91 36.62
CA GLY A 210 0.39 -18.39 37.79
C GLY A 210 -0.16 -18.97 39.08
#